data_AF-A0A7C6E2N1-F1
#
_entry.id   AF-A0A7C6E2N1-F1
#
_cell.length_a   1.000
_cell.length_b   1.000
_cell.length_c   1.000
_cell.angle_alpha   90.00
_cell.angle_beta   90.00
_cell.angle_gamma   90.00
#
_symmetry.space_group_name_H-M   'P 1'
#
loop_
_entity.id
_entity.type
_entity.pdbx_description
1 polymer ?
#
loop_
_entity_poly.entity_id
_entity_poly.type
_entity_poly.pdbx_seq_one_letter_code
_entity_poly.pdbx_strand_id
1 'polypeptide(L)' 'AIDQGGIAETSRPGVYQEMGITHFCLPNVPALVPRTASHALTATLLPFLLQVEDDPLKVPELRQGAYLLLGQKGGHLE' A
#
# COMPACT_ATOMS: atom_id res chain seq x y z
N ALA A 1 -1.74 -3.18 9.64
CA ALA A 1 -1.52 -3.01 11.10
C ALA A 1 -0.36 -3.85 11.59
N ILE A 2 -0.32 -5.16 11.28
CA ILE A 2 0.80 -6.03 11.71
C ILE A 2 2.17 -5.51 11.27
N ASP A 3 2.29 -4.99 10.04
CA ASP A 3 3.53 -4.37 9.53
C ASP A 3 4.02 -3.14 10.34
N GLN A 4 3.17 -2.60 11.22
CA GLN A 4 3.43 -1.43 12.06
C GLN A 4 3.25 -1.77 13.56
N GLY A 5 3.39 -3.04 13.94
CA GLY A 5 3.32 -3.51 15.33
C GLY A 5 1.98 -4.09 15.76
N GLY A 6 0.88 -3.77 15.07
CA GLY A 6 -0.46 -4.27 15.41
C GLY A 6 -1.08 -3.57 16.63
N ILE A 7 -2.28 -4.00 16.99
CA ILE A 7 -3.05 -3.44 18.12
C ILE A 7 -3.01 -4.33 19.37
N ALA A 8 -2.85 -5.64 19.18
CA ALA A 8 -2.75 -6.58 20.29
C ALA A 8 -1.29 -6.75 20.70
N GLU A 9 -1.01 -6.70 22.00
CA GLU A 9 0.34 -6.86 22.56
C GLU A 9 1.01 -8.17 22.11
N THR A 10 0.22 -9.22 21.93
CA THR A 10 0.71 -10.53 21.48
C THR A 10 0.83 -10.66 19.97
N SER A 11 0.49 -9.66 19.17
CA SER A 11 0.61 -9.71 17.70
C SER A 11 2.07 -9.72 17.25
N ARG A 12 2.47 -10.75 16.52
CA ARG A 12 3.80 -10.92 15.91
C ARG A 12 3.63 -11.47 14.49
N PRO A 13 4.50 -11.16 13.53
CA PRO A 13 4.36 -11.70 12.18
C PRO A 13 4.33 -13.24 12.16
N GLY A 14 3.29 -13.83 11.56
CA GLY A 14 3.15 -15.29 11.39
C GLY A 14 1.76 -15.84 11.71
N VAL A 15 1.65 -17.17 11.69
CA VAL A 15 0.47 -17.92 12.15
C VAL A 15 0.89 -18.85 13.28
N TYR A 16 0.36 -18.64 14.48
CA TYR A 16 0.75 -19.39 15.68
C TYR A 16 -0.36 -19.40 16.71
N GLN A 17 -0.14 -20.09 17.82
CA GLN A 17 -1.06 -20.13 18.95
C GLN A 17 -0.36 -19.63 20.21
N GLU A 18 -0.99 -18.72 20.95
CA GLU A 18 -0.50 -18.20 22.23
C GLU A 18 -1.68 -18.05 23.20
N MET A 19 -1.52 -18.54 24.44
CA MET A 19 -2.58 -18.60 25.45
C MET A 19 -3.86 -19.31 24.95
N GLY A 20 -3.71 -20.30 24.08
CA GLY A 20 -4.83 -21.05 23.48
C GLY A 20 -5.55 -20.32 22.34
N ILE A 21 -5.16 -19.08 22.01
CA ILE A 21 -5.76 -18.28 20.93
C ILE A 21 -4.90 -18.42 19.67
N THR A 22 -5.53 -18.64 18.51
CA THR A 22 -4.84 -18.65 17.23
C THR A 22 -4.62 -17.22 16.73
N HIS A 23 -3.37 -16.84 16.55
CA HIS A 23 -2.95 -15.56 15.99
C HIS A 23 -2.72 -15.72 14.50
N PHE A 24 -3.58 -15.09 13.69
CA PHE A 24 -3.37 -14.93 12.25
C PHE A 24 -2.83 -13.52 12.00
N CYS A 25 -1.51 -13.40 11.97
CA CYS A 25 -0.81 -12.12 11.89
C CYS A 25 0.12 -12.11 10.67
N LEU A 26 -0.41 -12.48 9.49
CA LEU A 26 0.36 -12.39 8.25
C LEU A 26 0.38 -10.94 7.74
N PRO A 27 1.56 -10.41 7.40
CA PRO A 27 1.65 -9.19 6.61
C PRO A 27 1.14 -9.45 5.19
N ASN A 28 0.77 -8.39 4.47
CA ASN A 28 0.39 -8.48 3.05
C ASN A 28 -0.64 -9.59 2.73
N VAL A 29 -1.72 -9.68 3.52
CA VAL A 29 -2.84 -10.63 3.29
C VAL A 29 -3.38 -10.63 1.85
N PRO A 30 -3.44 -9.49 1.09
CA PRO A 30 -3.87 -9.51 -0.31
C PRO A 30 -3.10 -10.49 -1.21
N ALA A 31 -1.85 -10.84 -0.87
CA ALA A 31 -1.06 -11.82 -1.61
C ALA A 31 -1.67 -13.22 -1.63
N LEU A 32 -2.57 -13.55 -0.70
CA LEU A 32 -3.30 -14.82 -0.67
C LEU A 32 -4.37 -14.91 -1.78
N VAL A 33 -4.78 -13.78 -2.35
CA VAL A 33 -5.78 -13.68 -3.42
C VAL A 33 -5.24 -12.84 -4.60
N PRO A 34 -4.12 -13.27 -5.22
CA PRO A 34 -3.30 -12.41 -6.06
C PRO A 34 -4.05 -11.87 -7.28
N ARG A 35 -4.87 -12.70 -7.95
CA ARG A 35 -5.65 -12.26 -9.13
C ARG A 35 -6.62 -11.12 -8.79
N THR A 36 -7.39 -11.30 -7.72
CA THR A 36 -8.36 -10.30 -7.26
C THR A 36 -7.65 -9.05 -6.76
N ALA A 37 -6.55 -9.20 -6.02
CA ALA A 37 -5.76 -8.08 -5.53
C ALA A 37 -5.17 -7.26 -6.70
N SER A 38 -4.62 -7.92 -7.73
CA SER A 38 -4.13 -7.24 -8.93
C SER A 38 -5.24 -6.50 -9.65
N HIS A 39 -6.42 -7.11 -9.85
CA HIS A 39 -7.55 -6.43 -10.48
C HIS A 39 -8.01 -5.21 -9.69
N ALA A 40 -8.13 -5.32 -8.35
CA ALA A 40 -8.51 -4.20 -7.50
C ALA A 40 -7.48 -3.06 -7.55
N LEU A 41 -6.19 -3.40 -7.50
CA LEU A 41 -5.10 -2.43 -7.60
C LEU A 41 -5.12 -1.73 -8.96
N THR A 42 -5.20 -2.48 -10.06
CA THR A 42 -5.26 -1.92 -11.42
C THR A 42 -6.49 -1.02 -11.61
N ALA A 43 -7.68 -1.44 -11.16
CA ALA A 43 -8.88 -0.62 -11.26
C ALA A 43 -8.76 0.71 -10.51
N THR A 44 -8.04 0.72 -9.37
CA THR A 44 -7.80 1.93 -8.58
C THR A 44 -6.72 2.82 -9.21
N LEU A 45 -5.70 2.23 -9.84
CA LEU A 45 -4.59 2.97 -10.46
C LEU A 45 -4.91 3.52 -11.85
N LEU A 46 -5.81 2.87 -12.60
CA LEU A 46 -6.09 3.19 -13.99
C LEU A 46 -6.45 4.68 -14.25
N PRO A 47 -7.29 5.35 -13.42
CA PRO A 47 -7.58 6.78 -13.62
C PRO A 47 -6.35 7.67 -13.51
N PHE A 48 -5.41 7.34 -12.62
CA PHE A 48 -4.16 8.07 -12.47
C PHE A 48 -3.26 7.86 -13.69
N LEU A 49 -3.14 6.62 -14.17
CA LEU A 49 -2.32 6.30 -15.35
C LEU A 49 -2.77 7.04 -16.60
N LEU A 50 -4.08 7.21 -16.80
CA LEU A 50 -4.63 7.96 -17.93
C LEU A 50 -4.36 9.46 -17.84
N GLN A 51 -4.23 10.02 -16.63
CA GLN A 51 -3.97 11.45 -16.43
C GLN A 51 -2.47 11.81 -16.49
N VAL A 52 -1.58 10.82 -16.33
CA VAL A 52 -0.12 11.00 -16.39
C VAL A 52 0.35 11.39 -17.79
N GLU A 53 -0.38 11.03 -18.85
CA GLU A 53 0.04 11.24 -20.24
C GLU A 53 0.24 12.73 -20.58
N ASP A 54 -0.60 13.62 -20.05
CA ASP A 54 -0.52 15.06 -20.30
C ASP A 54 0.53 15.76 -19.44
N ASP A 55 0.36 15.69 -18.11
CA ASP A 55 1.26 16.26 -17.12
C ASP A 55 0.98 15.63 -15.76
N PRO A 56 1.87 14.76 -15.25
CA PRO A 56 1.64 14.03 -14.00
C PRO A 56 1.52 14.95 -12.78
N LEU A 57 2.00 16.19 -12.86
CA LEU A 57 1.92 17.15 -11.76
C LEU A 57 0.59 17.87 -11.70
N LYS A 58 -0.23 17.86 -12.77
CA LYS A 58 -1.58 18.45 -12.72
C LYS A 58 -2.51 17.71 -11.78
N VAL A 59 -2.21 16.44 -11.50
CA VAL A 59 -2.98 15.59 -10.58
C VAL A 59 -2.44 15.79 -9.16
N PRO A 60 -3.18 16.45 -8.24
CA PRO A 60 -2.69 16.75 -6.90
C PRO A 60 -2.26 15.51 -6.12
N GLU A 61 -3.00 14.41 -6.26
CA GLU A 61 -2.73 13.14 -5.58
C GLU A 61 -1.42 12.51 -6.05
N LEU A 62 -1.08 12.62 -7.34
CA LEU A 62 0.21 12.14 -7.86
C LEU A 62 1.37 13.02 -7.39
N ARG A 63 1.16 14.34 -7.31
CA ARG A 63 2.17 15.26 -6.77
C ARG A 63 2.49 14.94 -5.31
N GLN A 64 1.47 14.72 -4.49
CA GLN A 64 1.64 14.34 -3.08
C GLN A 64 2.23 12.94 -2.91
N GLY A 65 1.88 12.00 -3.79
CA GLY A 65 2.36 10.62 -3.76
C GLY A 65 3.75 10.40 -4.37
N ALA A 66 4.26 11.35 -5.17
CA ALA A 66 5.54 11.22 -5.84
C ALA A 66 6.70 11.26 -4.83
N TYR A 67 7.47 10.17 -4.76
CA TYR A 67 8.68 10.13 -3.94
C TYR A 67 9.82 10.94 -4.56
N LEU A 68 9.99 10.83 -5.88
CA LEU A 68 10.98 11.56 -6.68
C LEU A 68 10.36 12.08 -7.96
N LEU A 69 10.75 13.29 -8.37
CA LEU A 69 10.50 13.87 -9.69
C LEU A 69 11.81 14.43 -10.22
N LEU A 70 12.26 13.98 -11.40
CA LEU A 70 13.48 14.50 -12.05
C LEU A 70 14.70 14.54 -11.11
N GLY A 71 14.83 13.55 -10.23
CA GLY A 71 15.92 13.45 -9.25
C GLY A 71 15.76 14.30 -7.99
N GLN A 72 14.68 15.08 -7.87
CA GLN A 72 14.35 15.87 -6.68
C GLN A 72 13.27 15.17 -5.85
N LYS A 73 13.34 15.29 -4.52
CA LYS A 73 12.36 14.71 -3.60
C LYS A 73 11.00 15.38 -3.79
N GLY A 74 9.96 14.58 -4.05
CA GLY A 74 8.67 15.09 -4.51
C GLY A 74 7.82 15.80 -3.45
N GLY A 75 8.07 15.57 -2.16
CA GLY A 75 7.27 16.13 -1.05
C GLY A 75 7.33 17.66 -0.86
N HIS A 76 8.07 18.38 -1.70
CA HIS A 76 8.13 19.85 -1.73
C HIS A 76 7.75 20.46 -3.09
N LEU A 77 7.24 19.64 -4.01
CA LEU A 77 6.72 20.10 -5.28
C LEU A 77 5.33 20.68 -5.01
N GLU A 78 5.25 21.97 -4.69
CA GLU A 78 4.00 22.72 -4.82
C GLU A 78 3.79 23.11 -6.28
#